data_AF-A0A7G6XUC7-F1
#
_entry.id   AF-A0A7G6XUC7-F1
#
_cell.length_a   1.000
_cell.length_b   1.000
_cell.length_c   1.000
_cell.angle_alpha   90.00
_cell.angle_beta   90.00
_cell.angle_gamma   90.00
#
_symmetry.space_group_name_H-M   'P 1'
#
loop_
_entity.id
_entity.type
_entity.pdbx_description
1 polymer ?
#
loop_
_entity_poly.entity_id
_entity_poly.type
_entity_poly.pdbx_seq_one_letter_code
_entity_poly.pdbx_strand_id
1 'polypeptide(L)'
;MARTVIATRACPADVDPDCERALRAEIGRARSPQPPSPPAPVTLLPAPDVLRGHLNHLRALRRRTLSAPEDPALRAALEDAAYTLCVLMGQRNAHSALLAAEERVAAHRLPPYAAPGGPA
;
A
#
# COMPACT_ATOMS: atom_id res chain seq x y z
N MET A 1 0.66 33.34 -0.75
CA MET A 1 0.62 31.94 -0.29
C MET A 1 1.74 31.17 -0.99
N ALA A 2 2.97 31.27 -0.49
CA ALA A 2 4.17 30.71 -1.13
C ALA A 2 4.26 29.22 -0.85
N ARG A 3 4.27 28.39 -1.90
CA ARG A 3 4.49 26.95 -1.82
C ARG A 3 6.00 26.73 -1.84
N THR A 4 6.60 26.51 -0.67
CA THR A 4 8.01 26.15 -0.58
C THR A 4 8.17 24.73 -1.10
N VAL A 5 8.60 24.59 -2.34
CA VAL A 5 9.06 23.32 -2.90
C VAL A 5 10.39 23.02 -2.23
N ILE A 6 10.40 22.05 -1.30
CA ILE A 6 11.66 21.48 -0.81
C ILE A 6 12.24 20.70 -1.98
N ALA A 7 13.06 21.38 -2.79
CA ALA A 7 13.95 20.73 -3.71
C ALA A 7 15.04 20.08 -2.87
N THR A 8 14.89 18.79 -2.57
CA THR A 8 16.02 17.95 -2.23
C THR A 8 16.92 17.92 -3.48
N ARG A 9 17.80 18.91 -3.60
CA ARG A 9 18.98 18.79 -4.45
C ARG A 9 19.81 17.68 -3.83
N ALA A 10 19.56 16.44 -4.25
CA ALA A 10 20.64 15.48 -4.33
C ALA A 10 21.67 16.14 -5.26
N CYS A 11 22.80 16.56 -4.71
CA CYS A 11 23.98 16.75 -5.55
C CYS A 11 24.12 15.45 -6.35
N PRO A 12 24.23 15.49 -7.69
CA PRO A 12 24.44 14.30 -8.50
C PRO A 12 25.87 13.80 -8.28
N ALA A 13 26.16 13.35 -7.07
CA ALA A 13 27.33 12.57 -6.76
C ALA A 13 26.99 11.13 -7.12
N ASP A 14 27.51 10.69 -8.26
CA ASP A 14 27.84 9.31 -8.61
C ASP A 14 26.88 8.25 -8.06
N VAL A 15 25.60 8.33 -8.48
CA VAL A 15 24.64 7.26 -8.18
C VAL A 15 25.02 6.08 -9.06
N ASP A 16 25.40 4.98 -8.41
CA ASP A 16 25.71 3.71 -9.07
C ASP A 16 24.61 3.36 -10.11
N PRO A 17 24.95 3.20 -11.40
CA PRO A 17 23.97 2.94 -12.45
C PRO A 17 23.19 1.65 -12.23
N ASP A 18 23.75 0.68 -11.48
CA ASP A 18 23.04 -0.54 -11.11
C ASP A 18 21.99 -0.28 -10.03
N CYS A 19 22.33 0.55 -9.02
CA CYS A 19 21.35 1.04 -8.04
C CYS A 19 20.19 1.79 -8.70
N GLU A 20 20.47 2.69 -9.66
CA GLU A 20 19.41 3.44 -10.35
C GLU A 20 18.52 2.49 -11.18
N ARG A 21 19.12 1.53 -11.89
CA ARG A 21 18.39 0.54 -12.68
C ARG A 21 17.51 -0.34 -11.79
N ALA A 22 18.03 -0.80 -10.66
CA ALA A 22 17.28 -1.59 -9.69
C ALA A 22 16.09 -0.79 -9.13
N LEU A 23 16.29 0.48 -8.76
CA LEU A 23 15.22 1.35 -8.29
C LEU A 23 14.12 1.52 -9.34
N ARG A 24 14.48 1.78 -10.61
CA ARG A 24 13.49 1.90 -11.69
C ARG A 24 12.71 0.59 -11.91
N ALA A 25 13.38 -0.56 -11.81
CA ALA A 25 12.74 -1.87 -11.92
C ALA A 25 11.74 -2.10 -10.77
N GLU A 26 12.10 -1.75 -9.53
CA GLU A 26 11.18 -1.83 -8.39
C GLU A 26 10.00 -0.86 -8.50
N ILE A 27 10.23 0.37 -8.97
CA ILE A 27 9.13 1.30 -9.26
C ILE A 27 8.18 0.72 -10.32
N GLY A 28 8.74 0.08 -11.36
CA GLY A 28 7.96 -0.62 -12.39
C GLY A 28 7.12 -1.75 -11.78
N ARG A 29 7.73 -2.63 -10.98
CA ARG A 29 7.03 -3.71 -10.27
C ARG A 29 5.92 -3.18 -9.37
N ALA A 30 6.19 -2.13 -8.59
CA ALA A 30 5.22 -1.53 -7.68
C ALA A 30 4.03 -0.86 -8.40
N ARG A 31 4.17 -0.50 -9.67
CA ARG A 31 3.10 0.08 -10.50
C ARG A 31 2.28 -0.96 -11.26
N SER A 32 2.81 -2.16 -11.43
CA SER A 32 2.11 -3.24 -12.12
C SER A 32 0.97 -3.80 -11.24
N PRO A 33 -0.18 -4.17 -11.83
CA PRO A 33 -1.23 -4.87 -11.10
C PRO A 33 -0.70 -6.18 -10.53
N GLN A 34 -0.85 -6.39 -9.22
CA GLN A 34 -0.48 -7.65 -8.61
C GLN A 34 -1.51 -8.73 -8.98
N PRO A 35 -1.10 -9.95 -9.33
CA PRO A 35 -2.04 -11.06 -9.47
C PRO A 35 -2.76 -11.29 -8.13
N PRO A 36 -4.06 -11.61 -8.15
CA PRO A 36 -4.85 -11.77 -6.94
C PRO A 36 -4.24 -12.85 -6.06
N SER A 37 -4.05 -12.54 -4.78
CA SER A 37 -3.55 -13.51 -3.81
C SER A 37 -4.57 -14.64 -3.64
N PRO A 38 -4.15 -15.91 -3.48
CA PRO A 38 -5.07 -17.01 -3.26
C PRO A 38 -5.95 -16.73 -2.03
N PRO A 39 -7.26 -17.06 -2.06
CA PRO A 39 -8.17 -16.72 -0.99
C PRO A 39 -7.70 -17.39 0.31
N ALA A 40 -7.40 -16.57 1.31
CA ALA A 40 -7.11 -17.05 2.66
C ALA A 40 -8.34 -17.77 3.24
N PRO A 41 -8.16 -18.81 4.08
CA PRO A 41 -9.27 -19.52 4.72
C PRO A 41 -10.16 -18.54 5.49
N VAL A 42 -11.47 -18.84 5.51
CA VAL A 42 -12.57 -17.96 5.93
C VAL A 42 -12.39 -17.51 7.38
N THR A 43 -11.65 -16.43 7.55
CA THR A 43 -11.53 -15.66 8.78
C THR A 43 -12.54 -14.52 8.66
N LEU A 44 -13.19 -14.14 9.76
CA LEU A 44 -14.05 -12.95 9.78
C LEU A 44 -13.20 -11.73 9.37
N LEU A 45 -13.36 -11.30 8.13
CA LEU A 45 -12.62 -10.16 7.59
C LEU A 45 -13.36 -8.86 7.91
N PRO A 46 -12.64 -7.76 8.19
CA PRO A 46 -13.25 -6.47 8.45
C PRO A 46 -14.17 -6.02 7.31
N ALA A 47 -15.17 -5.19 7.67
CA ALA A 47 -16.00 -4.51 6.69
C ALA A 47 -15.14 -3.63 5.77
N PRO A 48 -15.47 -3.53 4.46
CA PRO A 48 -14.64 -2.82 3.49
C PRO A 48 -14.42 -1.33 3.82
N ASP A 49 -15.39 -0.67 4.45
CA ASP A 49 -15.28 0.74 4.85
C ASP A 49 -14.28 0.96 5.98
N VAL A 50 -14.26 0.06 6.97
CA VAL A 50 -13.25 0.06 8.04
C VAL A 50 -11.86 -0.12 7.43
N LEU A 51 -11.72 -1.04 6.48
CA LEU A 51 -10.46 -1.29 5.80
C LEU A 51 -9.99 -0.09 4.96
N ARG A 52 -10.91 0.62 4.28
CA ARG A 52 -10.59 1.89 3.60
C ARG A 52 -10.05 2.94 4.56
N GLY A 53 -10.61 3.03 5.78
CA GLY A 53 -10.12 3.90 6.84
C GLY A 53 -8.66 3.61 7.19
N HIS A 54 -8.31 2.35 7.45
CA HIS A 54 -6.93 1.93 7.74
C HIS A 54 -5.98 2.21 6.58
N LEU A 55 -6.38 1.93 5.34
CA LEU A 55 -5.55 2.22 4.16
C LEU A 55 -5.28 3.72 4.00
N ASN A 56 -6.30 4.56 4.22
CA ASN A 56 -6.13 6.01 4.16
C ASN A 56 -5.22 6.53 5.26
N HIS A 57 -5.37 6.01 6.48
CA HIS A 57 -4.52 6.34 7.62
C HIS A 57 -3.05 5.96 7.37
N LEU A 58 -2.79 4.72 6.93
CA LEU A 58 -1.46 4.25 6.56
C LEU A 58 -0.82 5.14 5.49
N ARG A 59 -1.57 5.47 4.41
CA ARG A 59 -1.07 6.34 3.34
C ARG A 59 -0.77 7.75 3.83
N ALA A 60 -1.56 8.29 4.77
CA ALA A 60 -1.30 9.58 5.39
C ALA A 60 -0.03 9.56 6.24
N LEU A 61 0.16 8.53 7.06
CA LEU A 61 1.39 8.33 7.83
C LEU A 61 2.60 8.21 6.92
N ARG A 62 2.54 7.38 5.86
CA ARG A 62 3.63 7.27 4.87
C ARG A 62 4.05 8.62 4.31
N ARG A 63 3.10 9.46 3.89
CA ARG A 63 3.41 10.81 3.37
C ARG A 63 4.08 11.70 4.42
N ARG A 64 3.62 11.63 5.68
CA ARG A 64 4.19 12.40 6.79
C ARG A 64 5.61 11.92 7.14
N THR A 65 5.81 10.61 7.27
CA THR A 65 7.12 10.01 7.51
C THR A 65 8.11 10.32 6.38
N LEU A 66 7.66 10.33 5.12
CA LEU A 66 8.50 10.78 3.99
C LEU A 66 8.88 12.27 4.06
N SER A 67 8.06 13.09 4.73
CA SER A 67 8.32 14.53 4.89
C SER A 67 9.19 14.86 6.11
N ALA A 68 9.26 13.94 7.09
CA ALA A 68 10.03 14.06 8.34
C ALA A 68 10.54 12.68 8.77
N PRO A 69 11.52 12.10 8.05
CA PRO A 69 12.00 10.73 8.29
C PRO A 69 12.73 10.57 9.63
N GLU A 70 13.27 11.66 10.17
CA GLU A 70 13.95 11.72 11.47
C GLU A 70 13.01 11.70 12.68
N ASP A 71 11.70 11.92 12.49
CA ASP A 71 10.72 11.87 13.58
C ASP A 71 10.42 10.41 13.98
N PRO A 72 10.90 9.96 15.17
CA PRO A 72 10.71 8.58 15.60
C PRO A 72 9.24 8.27 15.92
N ALA A 73 8.43 9.25 16.30
CA ALA A 73 7.01 9.04 16.61
C ALA A 73 6.21 8.77 15.33
N LEU A 74 6.52 9.48 14.23
CA LEU A 74 5.90 9.21 12.93
C LEU A 74 6.29 7.84 12.37
N ARG A 75 7.54 7.41 12.59
CA ARG A 75 7.99 6.08 12.19
C ARG A 75 7.29 4.98 13.00
N ALA A 76 7.22 5.12 14.32
CA ALA A 76 6.51 4.19 15.18
C ALA A 76 5.02 4.09 14.83
N ALA A 77 4.35 5.22 14.56
CA ALA A 77 2.95 5.24 14.14
C ALA A 77 2.75 4.54 12.78
N LEU A 78 3.68 4.73 11.83
CA LEU A 78 3.63 4.04 10.54
C LEU A 78 3.80 2.51 10.70
N GLU A 79 4.71 2.08 11.56
CA GLU A 79 4.92 0.67 11.89
C GLU A 79 3.69 0.04 12.56
N ASP A 80 3.08 0.73 13.52
CA ASP A 80 1.85 0.28 14.20
C ASP A 80 0.66 0.15 13.23
N ALA A 81 0.48 1.13 12.35
CA ALA A 81 -0.55 1.07 11.31
C ALA A 81 -0.30 -0.09 10.32
N ALA A 82 0.96 -0.38 9.99
CA ALA A 82 1.32 -1.51 9.14
C ALA A 82 1.07 -2.85 9.86
N TYR A 83 1.42 -2.94 11.14
CA TYR A 83 1.18 -4.12 11.96
C TYR A 83 -0.32 -4.40 12.14
N THR A 84 -1.11 -3.35 12.35
CA THR A 84 -2.59 -3.45 12.39
C THR A 84 -3.12 -4.09 11.10
N LEU A 85 -2.64 -3.66 9.93
CA LEU A 85 -3.06 -4.28 8.66
C LEU A 85 -2.64 -5.75 8.55
N CYS A 86 -1.45 -6.11 9.02
CA CYS A 86 -1.01 -7.51 9.08
C CYS A 86 -2.00 -8.38 9.85
N VAL A 87 -2.41 -7.92 11.04
CA VAL A 87 -3.39 -8.63 11.88
C VAL A 87 -4.75 -8.72 11.19
N LEU A 88 -5.27 -7.59 10.67
CA LEU A 88 -6.59 -7.54 10.03
C LEU A 88 -6.69 -8.44 8.78
N MET A 89 -5.59 -8.60 8.05
CA MET A 89 -5.56 -9.40 6.82
C MET A 89 -4.99 -10.82 7.02
N GLY A 90 -4.62 -11.18 8.26
CA GLY A 90 -4.01 -12.47 8.57
C GLY A 90 -2.68 -12.70 7.85
N GLN A 91 -1.93 -11.63 7.54
CA GLN A 91 -0.67 -11.68 6.81
C GLN A 91 0.53 -11.48 7.73
N ARG A 92 1.64 -12.15 7.46
CA ARG A 92 2.88 -12.01 8.24
C ARG A 92 3.76 -10.83 7.81
N ASN A 93 3.49 -10.26 6.65
CA ASN A 93 4.27 -9.19 6.05
C ASN A 93 3.37 -8.02 5.68
N ALA A 94 3.81 -6.80 6.00
CA ALA A 94 3.10 -5.55 5.71
C ALA A 94 2.82 -5.35 4.22
N HIS A 95 3.72 -5.81 3.34
CA HIS A 95 3.50 -5.73 1.89
C HIS A 95 2.33 -6.63 1.45
N SER A 96 2.34 -7.91 1.86
CA SER A 96 1.25 -8.86 1.58
C SER A 96 -0.07 -8.41 2.21
N ALA A 97 -0.03 -7.84 3.41
CA ALA A 97 -1.20 -7.28 4.09
C ALA A 97 -1.83 -6.13 3.31
N LEU A 98 -1.00 -5.20 2.82
CA LEU A 98 -1.46 -4.07 2.02
C LEU A 98 -2.13 -4.54 0.72
N LEU A 99 -1.50 -5.46 -0.01
CA LEU A 99 -2.05 -5.99 -1.26
C LEU A 99 -3.40 -6.68 -1.03
N ALA A 100 -3.48 -7.59 -0.05
CA ALA A 100 -4.71 -8.28 0.28
C ALA A 100 -5.83 -7.29 0.70
N ALA A 101 -5.47 -6.23 1.43
CA ALA A 101 -6.42 -5.20 1.83
C ALA A 101 -6.94 -4.39 0.64
N GLU A 102 -6.05 -4.00 -0.28
CA GLU A 102 -6.41 -3.26 -1.49
C GLU A 102 -7.28 -4.10 -2.43
N GLU A 103 -6.94 -5.37 -2.64
CA GLU A 103 -7.74 -6.34 -3.41
C GLU A 103 -9.15 -6.48 -2.82
N ARG A 104 -9.26 -6.62 -1.49
CA ARG A 104 -10.56 -6.72 -0.82
C ARG A 104 -11.39 -5.46 -1.02
N VAL A 105 -10.81 -4.28 -0.83
CA VAL A 105 -11.51 -3.01 -1.06
C VAL A 105 -11.94 -2.86 -2.53
N ALA A 106 -11.12 -3.29 -3.48
CA ALA A 106 -11.41 -3.25 -4.91
C ALA A 106 -12.53 -4.21 -5.31
N ALA A 107 -12.52 -5.45 -4.79
CA ALA A 107 -13.58 -6.42 -5.03
C ALA A 107 -14.96 -5.91 -4.57
N HIS A 108 -15.00 -5.12 -3.50
CA HIS A 108 -16.24 -4.49 -3.01
C HIS A 108 -16.61 -3.15 -3.71
N ARG A 109 -15.79 -2.66 -4.64
CA ARG A 109 -16.13 -1.50 -5.49
C ARG A 109 -16.73 -1.92 -6.83
N LEU A 110 -16.44 -3.13 -7.29
CA LEU A 110 -16.98 -3.66 -8.54
C LEU A 110 -18.33 -4.33 -8.26
N PRO A 111 -19.37 -4.09 -9.08
CA PRO A 111 -20.58 -4.91 -9.02
C PRO A 111 -20.20 -6.37 -9.31
N PRO A 112 -20.91 -7.36 -8.71
CA PRO A 112 -20.67 -8.76 -9.04
C PRO A 112 -20.83 -8.93 -10.54
N TYR A 113 -19.81 -9.50 -11.19
CA TYR A 113 -19.89 -9.83 -12.61
C TYR A 113 -21.03 -10.82 -12.81
N ALA A 114 -22.15 -10.35 -13.35
CA ALA A 114 -23.19 -11.24 -13.88
C ALA A 114 -22.64 -11.84 -15.16
N ALA A 115 -22.17 -13.09 -15.09
CA ALA A 115 -21.77 -13.81 -16.28
C ALA A 115 -22.98 -13.88 -17.23
N PRO A 116 -22.84 -13.50 -18.52
CA PRO A 116 -23.91 -13.68 -19.50
C PRO A 116 -24.06 -15.18 -19.76
N GLY A 117 -24.99 -15.83 -19.04
CA GLY A 117 -25.26 -17.26 -19.18
C GLY A 117 -26.13 -17.92 -18.11
N GLY A 118 -26.98 -17.18 -17.38
CA GLY A 118 -28.01 -17.79 -16.52
C GLY A 118 -29.15 -18.40 -17.35
N PRO A 119 -29.72 -19.55 -16.96
CA PRO A 119 -30.63 -20.32 -17.81
C PRO A 119 -31.93 -19.57 -18.12
N ALA A 120 -32.38 -19.73 -19.37
CA ALA A 120 -33.61 -19.18 -19.95
C ALA A 120 -34.88 -19.69 -19.27
#